data_AF-A0A7W7NXD0-F1
#
_entry.id   AF-A0A7W7NXD0-F1
#
_cell.length_a   1.000
_cell.length_b   1.000
_cell.length_c   1.000
_cell.angle_alpha   90.00
_cell.angle_beta   90.00
_cell.angle_gamma   90.00
#
_symmetry.space_group_name_H-M   'P 1'
#
loop_
_entity.id
_entity.type
_entity.pdbx_description
1 polymer ?
#
loop_
_entity_poly.entity_id
_entity_poly.type
_entity_poly.pdbx_seq_one_letter_code
_entity_poly.pdbx_strand_id
1 'polypeptide(L)'
;MQMQECSGESDELSSIEDVRAVLKTNEALLIHFNTPMSRHEFGYPQDLHDALANPQWEMCYSTIQSAGLRPTQTDPKTAAACGCVGVVVNLTEAKSLLRVHSGDAGSNDRGWGAGMGSMPSRATCGDSIAGRTTGYNEWYLSNATPIGIFSFPEPAMFNPGVDEIHRGLAAVVEEFCCHRIFTASTGEFHEFDRNSGNWKVCGYGDIIPE
;
A
#
# COMPACT_ATOMS: atom_id res chain seq x y z
N MET A 1 15.87 -45.94 -13.61
CA MET A 1 15.36 -44.89 -12.70
C MET A 1 15.47 -43.58 -13.45
N GLN A 2 14.42 -43.20 -14.20
CA GLN A 2 14.38 -41.93 -14.91
C GLN A 2 13.99 -40.85 -13.91
N MET A 3 14.86 -39.87 -13.72
CA MET A 3 14.51 -38.66 -12.99
C MET A 3 13.56 -37.86 -13.87
N GLN A 4 12.33 -37.71 -13.40
CA GLN A 4 11.32 -36.86 -13.99
C GLN A 4 11.72 -35.42 -13.68
N GLU A 5 12.26 -34.73 -14.68
CA GLU A 5 12.44 -33.28 -14.64
C GLU A 5 11.05 -32.66 -14.48
N CYS A 6 10.79 -32.15 -13.28
CA CYS A 6 9.66 -31.26 -13.07
C CYS A 6 9.95 -30.00 -13.87
N SER A 7 9.29 -29.85 -15.01
CA SER A 7 9.22 -28.59 -15.73
C SER A 7 8.58 -27.57 -14.80
N GLY A 8 9.40 -26.74 -14.15
CA GLY A 8 8.91 -25.60 -13.39
C GLY A 8 8.15 -24.70 -14.34
N GLU A 9 6.84 -24.56 -14.12
CA GLU A 9 6.11 -23.40 -14.61
C GLU A 9 6.89 -22.17 -14.14
N SER A 10 7.20 -21.26 -15.06
CA SER A 10 7.89 -20.03 -14.69
C SER A 10 6.99 -19.26 -13.73
N ASP A 11 7.39 -19.16 -12.46
CA ASP A 11 6.67 -18.46 -11.40
C ASP A 11 6.63 -16.93 -11.60
N GLU A 12 7.18 -16.44 -12.70
CA GLU A 12 7.21 -15.02 -13.07
C GLU A 12 5.80 -14.48 -13.32
N LEU A 13 5.54 -13.28 -12.82
CA LEU A 13 4.31 -12.55 -13.12
C LEU A 13 4.33 -12.15 -14.60
N SER A 14 3.65 -12.94 -15.43
CA SER A 14 3.60 -12.74 -16.88
C SER A 14 2.51 -11.72 -17.29
N SER A 15 1.55 -11.47 -16.40
CA SER A 15 0.36 -10.66 -16.68
C SER A 15 -0.07 -9.83 -15.47
N ILE A 16 -0.87 -8.78 -15.70
CA ILE A 16 -1.39 -7.95 -14.59
C ILE A 16 -2.43 -8.74 -13.79
N GLU A 17 -3.12 -9.66 -14.43
CA GLU A 17 -4.08 -10.58 -13.86
C GLU A 17 -3.42 -11.45 -12.78
N ASP A 18 -2.16 -11.84 -12.94
CA ASP A 18 -1.42 -12.59 -11.92
C ASP A 18 -1.21 -11.74 -10.65
N VAL A 19 -0.82 -10.48 -10.80
CA VAL A 19 -0.61 -9.54 -9.68
C VAL A 19 -1.94 -9.28 -8.97
N ARG A 20 -2.98 -8.99 -9.74
CA ARG A 20 -4.33 -8.73 -9.22
C ARG A 20 -4.90 -9.97 -8.53
N ALA A 21 -4.62 -11.18 -9.02
CA ALA A 21 -5.03 -12.41 -8.37
C ALA A 21 -4.36 -12.56 -7.00
N VAL A 22 -3.05 -12.30 -6.88
CA VAL A 22 -2.37 -12.32 -5.57
C VAL A 22 -2.98 -11.31 -4.60
N LEU A 23 -3.21 -10.06 -5.04
CA LEU A 23 -3.82 -9.02 -4.20
C LEU A 23 -5.26 -9.38 -3.81
N LYS A 24 -6.07 -9.86 -4.74
CA LYS A 24 -7.47 -10.25 -4.52
C LYS A 24 -7.59 -11.44 -3.56
N THR A 25 -6.77 -12.48 -3.75
CA THR A 25 -6.75 -13.66 -2.85
C THR A 25 -6.38 -13.28 -1.41
N ASN A 26 -5.55 -12.25 -1.23
CA ASN A 26 -5.12 -11.79 0.08
C ASN A 26 -5.94 -10.61 0.62
N GLU A 27 -6.96 -10.17 -0.11
CA GLU A 27 -7.73 -8.94 0.14
C GLU A 27 -6.83 -7.75 0.50
N ALA A 28 -5.79 -7.53 -0.32
CA ALA A 28 -4.70 -6.60 -0.03
C ALA A 28 -4.72 -5.36 -0.94
N LEU A 29 -4.93 -4.18 -0.35
CA LEU A 29 -4.82 -2.90 -1.06
C LEU A 29 -3.37 -2.45 -1.14
N LEU A 30 -2.98 -1.79 -2.24
CA LEU A 30 -1.69 -1.11 -2.38
C LEU A 30 -1.83 0.37 -2.00
N ILE A 31 -0.96 0.84 -1.10
CA ILE A 31 -1.08 2.18 -0.51
C ILE A 31 0.27 2.87 -0.43
N HIS A 32 0.37 4.06 -1.03
CA HIS A 32 1.49 4.96 -0.81
C HIS A 32 1.19 5.82 0.42
N PHE A 33 1.88 5.56 1.53
CA PHE A 33 1.65 6.28 2.78
C PHE A 33 2.49 7.55 2.89
N ASN A 34 1.86 8.61 3.41
CA ASN A 34 2.56 9.74 3.99
C ASN A 34 3.35 9.24 5.22
N THR A 35 4.68 9.31 5.14
CA THR A 35 5.59 8.88 6.20
C THR A 35 6.88 9.71 6.16
N PRO A 36 7.68 9.75 7.24
CA PRO A 36 9.02 10.34 7.21
C PRO A 36 9.94 9.74 6.13
N MET A 37 9.69 8.48 5.74
CA MET A 37 10.50 7.73 4.78
C MET A 37 10.24 8.15 3.33
N SER A 38 9.09 8.76 3.02
CA SER A 38 8.85 9.32 1.69
C SER A 38 9.80 10.49 1.38
N ARG A 39 10.37 11.13 2.43
CA ARG A 39 11.27 12.29 2.35
C ARG A 39 10.73 13.41 1.45
N HIS A 40 9.40 13.49 1.33
CA HIS A 40 8.77 14.53 0.55
C HIS A 40 9.05 15.89 1.20
N GLU A 41 9.47 16.87 0.39
CA GLU A 41 9.93 18.20 0.88
C GLU A 41 8.88 18.90 1.75
N PHE A 42 7.60 18.67 1.44
CA PHE A 42 6.48 19.36 2.08
C PHE A 42 5.62 18.47 3.00
N GLY A 43 5.81 17.14 2.98
CA GLY A 43 4.96 16.17 3.69
C GLY A 43 3.47 16.36 3.45
N TYR A 44 2.65 16.03 4.46
CA TYR A 44 1.19 16.11 4.36
C TYR A 44 0.69 17.57 4.32
N PRO A 45 -0.30 17.90 3.46
CA PRO A 45 -0.98 17.02 2.51
C PRO A 45 -0.34 16.99 1.11
N GLN A 46 0.67 17.82 0.88
CA GLN A 46 1.24 18.06 -0.44
C GLN A 46 1.85 16.80 -1.05
N ASP A 47 2.46 15.93 -0.25
CA ASP A 47 3.03 14.66 -0.71
C ASP A 47 1.96 13.73 -1.32
N LEU A 48 0.78 13.65 -0.71
CA LEU A 48 -0.33 12.88 -1.23
C LEU A 48 -0.95 13.54 -2.46
N HIS A 49 -1.06 14.87 -2.51
CA HIS A 49 -1.49 15.58 -3.72
C HIS A 49 -0.54 15.35 -4.89
N ASP A 50 0.77 15.37 -4.64
CA ASP A 50 1.77 15.13 -5.67
C ASP A 50 1.72 13.66 -6.13
N ALA A 51 1.54 12.70 -5.21
CA ALA A 51 1.33 11.30 -5.56
C ALA A 51 0.06 11.07 -6.40
N LEU A 52 -1.04 11.77 -6.08
CA LEU A 52 -2.28 11.74 -6.87
C LEU A 52 -2.08 12.33 -8.27
N ALA A 53 -1.33 13.43 -8.38
CA ALA A 53 -1.11 14.15 -9.64
C ALA A 53 -0.06 13.49 -10.54
N ASN A 54 0.80 12.62 -9.99
CA ASN A 54 1.93 12.01 -10.69
C ASN A 54 1.93 10.48 -10.62
N PRO A 55 0.91 9.80 -11.18
CA PRO A 55 0.81 8.34 -11.15
C PRO A 55 2.00 7.63 -11.80
N GLN A 56 2.73 8.30 -12.69
CA GLN A 56 3.92 7.78 -13.35
C GLN A 56 5.16 7.71 -12.46
N TRP A 57 5.18 8.41 -11.32
CA TRP A 57 6.34 8.40 -10.44
C TRP A 57 6.60 7.02 -9.86
N GLU A 58 7.88 6.69 -9.76
CA GLU A 58 8.31 5.49 -9.03
C GLU A 58 8.26 5.77 -7.53
N MET A 59 7.43 5.03 -6.80
CA MET A 59 7.21 5.24 -5.36
C MET A 59 7.13 3.91 -4.63
N CYS A 60 7.37 3.95 -3.32
CA CYS A 60 7.17 2.82 -2.43
C CYS A 60 5.71 2.78 -1.94
N TYR A 61 5.16 1.58 -1.93
CA TYR A 61 3.82 1.26 -1.46
C TYR A 61 3.89 0.14 -0.44
N SER A 62 2.95 0.11 0.49
CA SER A 62 2.73 -1.02 1.39
C SER A 62 1.38 -1.66 1.08
N THR A 63 1.23 -2.93 1.46
CA THR A 63 -0.08 -3.56 1.39
C THR A 63 -0.87 -3.35 2.68
N ILE A 64 -2.19 -3.26 2.61
CA ILE A 64 -3.09 -3.38 3.78
C ILE A 64 -4.11 -4.46 3.49
N GLN A 65 -4.21 -5.44 4.36
CA GLN A 65 -5.24 -6.48 4.30
C GLN A 65 -6.49 -6.05 5.08
N SER A 66 -7.67 -6.50 4.66
CA SER A 66 -8.93 -6.37 5.42
C SER A 66 -8.76 -6.89 6.86
N ALA A 67 -8.12 -8.06 6.99
CA ALA A 67 -7.77 -8.71 8.25
C ALA A 67 -6.52 -8.12 8.96
N GLY A 68 -5.90 -7.07 8.43
CA GLY A 68 -4.74 -6.39 9.02
C GLY A 68 -5.15 -5.60 10.27
N LEU A 69 -5.11 -6.25 11.43
CA LEU A 69 -5.94 -5.88 12.58
C LEU A 69 -5.47 -4.72 13.48
N ARG A 70 -4.46 -3.90 13.13
CA ARG A 70 -4.02 -2.84 14.07
C ARG A 70 -3.63 -1.52 13.41
N PRO A 71 -4.22 -0.39 13.85
CA PRO A 71 -3.66 0.94 13.61
C PRO A 71 -2.19 0.96 14.05
N THR A 72 -1.36 1.63 13.24
CA THR A 72 0.09 1.75 13.42
C THR A 72 0.53 2.20 14.81
N GLN A 73 -0.36 2.90 15.51
CA GLN A 73 -0.09 3.63 16.75
C GLN A 73 -0.05 2.79 18.03
N THR A 74 -0.46 1.52 17.99
CA THR A 74 -0.54 0.70 19.22
C THR A 74 0.73 -0.08 19.52
N ASP A 75 1.45 -0.56 18.49
CA ASP A 75 2.72 -1.25 18.61
C ASP A 75 3.37 -1.40 17.21
N PRO A 76 4.50 -0.73 16.94
CA PRO A 76 5.20 -0.81 15.65
C PRO A 76 5.57 -2.23 15.21
N LYS A 77 5.72 -3.17 16.15
CA LYS A 77 6.00 -4.59 15.84
C LYS A 77 4.78 -5.35 15.33
N THR A 78 3.58 -4.86 15.65
CA THR A 78 2.31 -5.47 15.23
C THR A 78 1.45 -4.54 14.36
N ALA A 79 2.02 -3.41 13.93
CA ALA A 79 1.39 -2.45 13.06
C ALA A 79 1.10 -3.04 11.67
N ALA A 80 -0.05 -2.70 11.10
CA ALA A 80 -0.40 -3.13 9.74
C ALA A 80 0.31 -2.32 8.64
N ALA A 81 0.90 -1.16 8.97
CA ALA A 81 1.74 -0.34 8.10
C ALA A 81 2.59 0.61 8.96
N CYS A 82 3.42 1.44 8.33
CA CYS A 82 4.17 2.49 9.03
C CYS A 82 3.55 3.89 8.92
N GLY A 83 2.59 4.10 8.01
CA GLY A 83 1.87 5.36 7.89
C GLY A 83 0.38 5.23 8.21
N CYS A 84 -0.27 6.38 8.43
CA CYS A 84 -1.70 6.40 8.78
C CYS A 84 -2.62 6.84 7.66
N VAL A 85 -2.12 7.64 6.72
CA VAL A 85 -2.87 8.19 5.59
C VAL A 85 -2.08 7.99 4.32
N GLY A 86 -2.73 7.59 3.24
CA GLY A 86 -2.05 7.33 1.98
C GLY A 86 -2.97 7.26 0.78
N VAL A 87 -2.38 7.20 -0.41
CA VAL A 87 -3.11 7.03 -1.67
C VAL A 87 -3.27 5.54 -1.94
N VAL A 88 -4.53 5.08 -2.06
CA VAL A 88 -4.85 3.74 -2.56
C VAL A 88 -4.72 3.74 -4.07
N VAL A 89 -4.02 2.73 -4.61
CA VAL A 89 -3.80 2.61 -6.06
C VAL A 89 -4.23 1.26 -6.60
N ASN A 90 -4.52 1.24 -7.91
CA ASN A 90 -4.66 0.04 -8.72
C ASN A 90 -3.51 -0.05 -9.73
N LEU A 91 -3.11 -1.27 -10.05
CA LEU A 91 -2.16 -1.55 -11.12
C LEU A 91 -2.94 -1.96 -12.38
N THR A 92 -2.58 -1.35 -13.52
CA THR A 92 -3.17 -1.66 -14.83
C THR A 92 -2.25 -2.49 -15.71
N GLU A 93 -0.95 -2.53 -15.42
CA GLU A 93 0.05 -3.24 -16.21
C GLU A 93 1.04 -3.97 -15.28
N ALA A 94 1.45 -5.19 -15.59
CA ALA A 94 2.35 -5.97 -14.72
C ALA A 94 3.72 -5.29 -14.54
N LYS A 95 4.25 -4.68 -15.61
CA LYS A 95 5.54 -3.96 -15.60
C LYS A 95 5.55 -2.74 -14.67
N SER A 96 4.38 -2.27 -14.24
CA SER A 96 4.27 -1.21 -13.24
C SER A 96 4.76 -1.65 -11.87
N LEU A 97 4.73 -2.95 -11.57
CA LEU A 97 5.33 -3.52 -10.37
C LEU A 97 6.82 -3.79 -10.65
N LEU A 98 7.69 -2.99 -10.03
CA LEU A 98 9.13 -3.03 -10.29
C LEU A 98 9.81 -4.01 -9.34
N ARG A 99 9.49 -3.95 -8.04
CA ARG A 99 10.11 -4.80 -7.01
C ARG A 99 9.18 -5.03 -5.82
N VAL A 100 9.41 -6.11 -5.09
CA VAL A 100 8.66 -6.46 -3.87
C VAL A 100 9.59 -6.95 -2.74
N HIS A 101 9.27 -6.61 -1.50
CA HIS A 101 9.99 -7.07 -0.32
C HIS A 101 9.05 -7.21 0.89
N SER A 102 9.34 -8.16 1.78
CA SER A 102 8.53 -8.46 2.98
C SER A 102 8.88 -7.62 4.21
N GLY A 103 9.86 -6.73 4.10
CA GLY A 103 10.27 -5.80 5.14
C GLY A 103 10.71 -4.45 4.55
N ASP A 104 11.38 -3.63 5.35
CA ASP A 104 12.04 -2.41 4.89
C ASP A 104 13.22 -2.82 4.00
N ALA A 105 13.07 -2.70 2.68
CA ALA A 105 14.15 -2.97 1.75
C ALA A 105 15.14 -1.81 1.70
N GLY A 106 14.78 -0.64 2.24
CA GLY A 106 15.56 0.56 2.11
C GLY A 106 15.37 1.15 0.72
N SER A 107 14.39 2.05 0.60
CA SER A 107 14.17 2.96 -0.54
C SER A 107 15.38 3.86 -0.91
N ASN A 108 16.55 3.65 -0.29
CA ASN A 108 17.73 4.48 -0.36
C ASN A 108 18.85 3.97 -1.28
N ASP A 109 18.86 2.70 -1.69
CA ASP A 109 19.93 2.18 -2.54
C ASP A 109 19.60 2.32 -4.03
N ARG A 110 19.86 3.53 -4.56
CA ARG A 110 19.93 3.79 -6.01
C ARG A 110 21.23 3.30 -6.65
N GLY A 111 22.09 2.60 -5.90
CA GLY A 111 23.39 2.10 -6.34
C GLY A 111 23.59 0.61 -6.01
N TRP A 112 23.53 -0.23 -7.03
CA TRP A 112 24.11 -1.58 -7.14
C TRP A 112 24.54 -2.27 -5.82
N GLY A 113 23.63 -3.04 -5.22
CA GLY A 113 23.98 -4.18 -4.37
C GLY A 113 23.34 -4.16 -3.00
N ALA A 114 22.20 -4.86 -2.88
CA ALA A 114 21.32 -5.00 -1.71
C ALA A 114 20.37 -3.81 -1.49
N GLY A 115 19.06 -4.06 -1.39
CA GLY A 115 18.07 -3.06 -0.92
C GLY A 115 16.90 -2.73 -1.84
N MET A 116 16.84 -3.25 -3.07
CA MET A 116 15.69 -2.95 -3.95
C MET A 116 14.51 -3.92 -3.82
N GLY A 117 14.62 -4.97 -2.99
CA GLY A 117 13.67 -6.08 -3.00
C GLY A 117 13.89 -7.07 -4.14
N SER A 118 13.00 -8.05 -4.24
CA SER A 118 13.03 -9.15 -5.22
C SER A 118 12.28 -8.79 -6.50
N MET A 119 12.61 -9.50 -7.58
CA MET A 119 11.79 -9.47 -8.79
C MET A 119 10.36 -9.96 -8.47
N PRO A 120 9.32 -9.33 -9.04
CA PRO A 120 7.95 -9.74 -8.80
C PRO A 120 7.65 -11.12 -9.40
N SER A 121 7.25 -12.05 -8.53
CA SER A 121 6.71 -13.36 -8.86
C SER A 121 5.47 -13.59 -7.98
N ARG A 122 4.65 -14.59 -8.30
CA ARG A 122 3.52 -14.96 -7.41
C ARG A 122 4.02 -15.27 -5.99
N ALA A 123 5.13 -16.00 -5.90
CA ALA A 123 5.79 -16.33 -4.65
C ALA A 123 6.29 -15.08 -3.90
N THR A 124 7.08 -14.20 -4.53
CA THR A 124 7.66 -13.04 -3.82
C THR A 124 6.61 -12.02 -3.42
N CYS A 125 5.52 -11.88 -4.19
CA CYS A 125 4.37 -11.06 -3.84
C CYS A 125 3.61 -11.65 -2.64
N GLY A 126 3.35 -12.96 -2.66
CA GLY A 126 2.72 -13.68 -1.55
C GLY A 126 3.54 -13.59 -0.27
N ASP A 127 4.86 -13.82 -0.37
CA ASP A 127 5.81 -13.73 0.74
C ASP A 127 5.91 -12.30 1.28
N SER A 128 5.82 -11.27 0.43
CA SER A 128 5.78 -9.87 0.87
C SER A 128 4.56 -9.55 1.74
N ILE A 129 3.43 -10.21 1.50
CA ILE A 129 2.21 -10.03 2.27
C ILE A 129 2.25 -10.89 3.54
N ALA A 130 2.48 -12.19 3.39
CA ALA A 130 2.40 -13.17 4.48
C ALA A 130 3.63 -13.17 5.40
N GLY A 131 4.81 -12.90 4.84
CA GLY A 131 6.10 -12.90 5.55
C GLY A 131 6.41 -11.59 6.26
N ARG A 132 5.43 -10.69 6.39
CA ARG A 132 5.57 -9.42 7.10
C ARG A 132 5.88 -9.67 8.58
N THR A 133 7.04 -9.19 9.02
CA THR A 133 7.51 -9.37 10.41
C THR A 133 7.30 -8.14 11.30
N THR A 134 7.02 -6.98 10.70
CA THR A 134 6.86 -5.66 11.34
C THR A 134 5.87 -4.84 10.50
N GLY A 135 5.65 -3.55 10.81
CA GLY A 135 4.82 -2.67 9.96
C GLY A 135 5.24 -2.54 8.50
N TYR A 136 6.39 -3.07 8.09
CA TYR A 136 6.94 -2.88 6.75
C TYR A 136 6.62 -4.01 5.80
N ASN A 137 6.14 -3.65 4.62
CA ASN A 137 6.47 -4.33 3.38
C ASN A 137 6.56 -3.27 2.28
N GLU A 138 7.39 -3.53 1.27
CA GLU A 138 7.70 -2.54 0.25
C GLU A 138 7.44 -3.10 -1.14
N TRP A 139 6.55 -2.42 -1.85
CA TRP A 139 6.21 -2.64 -3.24
C TRP A 139 6.61 -1.39 -4.00
N TYR A 140 7.63 -1.51 -4.85
CA TYR A 140 8.10 -0.39 -5.66
C TYR A 140 7.34 -0.38 -6.98
N LEU A 141 6.53 0.65 -7.20
CA LEU A 141 5.62 0.74 -8.34
C LEU A 141 5.89 2.00 -9.18
N SER A 142 5.55 1.94 -10.46
CA SER A 142 5.39 3.10 -11.36
C SER A 142 4.03 3.02 -12.07
N ASN A 143 3.53 4.12 -12.63
CA ASN A 143 2.29 4.12 -13.42
C ASN A 143 1.09 3.49 -12.67
N ALA A 144 0.97 3.79 -11.38
CA ALA A 144 -0.09 3.27 -10.51
C ALA A 144 -1.28 4.23 -10.52
N THR A 145 -2.48 3.71 -10.78
CA THR A 145 -3.70 4.53 -10.93
C THR A 145 -4.32 4.82 -9.55
N PRO A 146 -4.44 6.07 -9.11
CA PRO A 146 -5.09 6.39 -7.84
C PRO A 146 -6.58 6.05 -7.85
N ILE A 147 -7.06 5.45 -6.75
CA ILE A 147 -8.45 5.03 -6.54
C ILE A 147 -9.12 5.84 -5.43
N GLY A 148 -8.35 6.28 -4.44
CA GLY A 148 -8.84 7.07 -3.32
C GLY A 148 -7.80 7.24 -2.23
N ILE A 149 -8.27 7.64 -1.06
CA ILE A 149 -7.43 7.85 0.12
C ILE A 149 -7.70 6.75 1.13
N PHE A 150 -6.67 6.22 1.73
CA PHE A 150 -6.77 5.39 2.94
C PHE A 150 -6.46 6.25 4.15
N SER A 151 -7.23 6.08 5.23
CA SER A 151 -6.94 6.71 6.52
C SER A 151 -7.38 5.77 7.65
N PHE A 152 -6.48 5.51 8.61
CA PHE A 152 -6.93 4.99 9.90
C PHE A 152 -7.80 6.04 10.64
N PRO A 153 -8.64 5.64 11.61
CA PRO A 153 -9.56 6.56 12.30
C PRO A 153 -8.90 7.75 13.02
N GLU A 154 -7.71 7.53 13.58
CA GLU A 154 -6.95 8.54 14.33
C GLU A 154 -5.60 8.82 13.66
N PRO A 155 -5.56 9.38 12.45
CA PRO A 155 -4.31 9.44 11.69
C PRO A 155 -3.30 10.41 12.28
N ALA A 156 -2.06 9.94 12.42
CA ALA A 156 -0.88 10.78 12.56
C ALA A 156 -0.28 11.03 11.17
N MET A 157 -0.05 12.30 10.83
CA MET A 157 0.42 12.74 9.52
C MET A 157 1.81 13.34 9.66
N PHE A 158 2.74 12.91 8.82
CA PHE A 158 4.09 13.43 8.79
C PHE A 158 4.16 14.80 8.13
N ASN A 159 4.75 15.77 8.84
CA ASN A 159 5.08 17.09 8.35
C ASN A 159 6.58 17.41 8.61
N PRO A 160 7.36 17.73 7.57
CA PRO A 160 8.78 18.08 7.69
C PRO A 160 9.02 19.17 8.73
N GLY A 161 9.93 18.88 9.67
CA GLY A 161 10.31 19.82 10.74
C GLY A 161 9.38 19.84 11.97
N VAL A 162 8.25 19.14 11.93
CA VAL A 162 7.33 18.98 13.07
C VAL A 162 7.10 17.50 13.44
N ASP A 163 7.62 16.57 12.63
CA ASP A 163 7.40 15.13 12.72
C ASP A 163 5.91 14.76 12.52
N GLU A 164 5.40 13.76 13.24
CA GLU A 164 4.04 13.26 13.09
C GLU A 164 3.04 14.06 13.95
N ILE A 165 1.98 14.58 13.33
CA ILE A 165 0.93 15.36 13.97
C ILE A 165 -0.41 14.63 13.84
N HIS A 166 -1.11 14.44 14.96
CA HIS A 166 -2.48 13.95 14.95
C HIS A 166 -3.44 15.06 14.50
N ARG A 167 -4.14 14.85 13.38
CA ARG A 167 -5.17 15.78 12.89
C ARG A 167 -6.56 15.17 12.74
N GLY A 168 -6.70 13.87 13.02
CA GLY A 168 -8.00 13.19 13.00
C GLY A 168 -8.55 12.97 11.58
N LEU A 169 -9.62 12.18 11.47
CA LEU A 169 -10.30 11.90 10.20
C LEU A 169 -10.88 13.17 9.54
N ALA A 170 -11.35 14.13 10.32
CA ALA A 170 -11.98 15.35 9.79
C ALA A 170 -11.07 16.13 8.84
N ALA A 171 -9.78 16.24 9.18
CA ALA A 171 -8.79 16.90 8.33
C ALA A 171 -8.61 16.18 6.99
N VAL A 172 -8.62 14.83 6.98
CA VAL A 172 -8.54 14.04 5.74
C VAL A 172 -9.79 14.22 4.88
N VAL A 173 -10.97 14.22 5.51
CA VAL A 173 -12.27 14.36 4.83
C VAL A 173 -12.40 15.73 4.17
N GLU A 174 -11.93 16.78 4.84
CA GLU A 174 -11.89 18.16 4.34
C GLU A 174 -10.89 18.30 3.18
N GLU A 175 -9.64 17.88 3.39
CA GLU A 175 -8.56 18.01 2.41
C GLU A 175 -8.85 17.24 1.12
N PHE A 176 -9.30 15.98 1.24
CA PHE A 176 -9.57 15.12 0.11
C PHE A 176 -11.06 15.02 -0.19
N CYS A 177 -11.77 16.15 -0.15
CA CYS A 177 -13.24 16.21 -0.24
C CYS A 177 -13.86 15.54 -1.49
N CYS A 178 -13.12 15.48 -2.59
CA CYS A 178 -13.56 14.88 -3.85
C CYS A 178 -13.16 13.40 -4.01
N HIS A 179 -12.45 12.81 -3.04
CA HIS A 179 -11.95 11.44 -3.11
C HIS A 179 -12.80 10.50 -2.24
N ARG A 180 -12.85 9.23 -2.67
CA ARG A 180 -13.29 8.12 -1.81
C ARG A 180 -12.29 7.96 -0.67
N ILE A 181 -12.79 7.68 0.53
CA ILE A 181 -11.95 7.50 1.72
C ILE A 181 -12.23 6.11 2.29
N PHE A 182 -11.17 5.33 2.49
CA PHE A 182 -11.23 3.96 2.97
C PHE A 182 -10.49 3.81 4.30
N THR A 183 -10.89 2.81 5.07
CA THR A 183 -10.14 2.31 6.24
C THR A 183 -10.21 0.78 6.27
N ALA A 184 -9.33 0.16 7.05
CA ALA A 184 -9.45 -1.23 7.46
C ALA A 184 -9.65 -1.28 8.98
N SER A 185 -10.71 -1.95 9.43
CA SER A 185 -11.01 -2.12 10.84
C SER A 185 -11.79 -3.40 11.06
N THR A 186 -11.60 -4.04 12.22
CA THR A 186 -12.39 -5.22 12.63
C THR A 186 -12.41 -6.38 11.62
N GLY A 187 -11.40 -6.47 10.75
CA GLY A 187 -11.31 -7.54 9.75
C GLY A 187 -11.95 -7.21 8.40
N GLU A 188 -12.46 -5.99 8.22
CA GLU A 188 -13.18 -5.57 7.01
C GLU A 188 -12.63 -4.25 6.48
N PHE A 189 -12.82 -4.01 5.18
CA PHE A 189 -12.68 -2.66 4.64
C PHE A 189 -13.97 -1.87 4.85
N HIS A 190 -13.80 -0.57 5.03
CA HIS A 190 -14.91 0.36 5.07
C HIS A 190 -14.64 1.57 4.19
N GLU A 191 -15.71 2.09 3.57
CA GLU A 191 -15.73 3.36 2.86
C GLU A 191 -16.49 4.41 3.68
N PHE A 192 -15.96 5.63 3.75
CA PHE A 192 -16.59 6.74 4.45
C PHE A 192 -17.77 7.29 3.64
N ASP A 193 -18.99 7.16 4.16
CA ASP A 193 -20.17 7.78 3.57
C ASP A 193 -20.29 9.24 4.02
N ARG A 194 -19.93 10.15 3.13
CA ARG A 194 -19.99 11.60 3.37
C ARG A 194 -21.38 12.12 3.70
N ASN A 195 -22.44 11.45 3.25
CA ASN A 195 -23.81 11.91 3.52
C ASN A 195 -24.23 11.64 4.97
N SER A 196 -23.80 10.51 5.52
CA SER A 196 -24.17 10.10 6.88
C SER A 196 -23.06 10.35 7.91
N GLY A 197 -21.83 10.62 7.47
CA GLY A 197 -20.66 10.76 8.33
C GLY A 197 -20.19 9.44 8.96
N ASN A 198 -20.65 8.30 8.43
CA ASN A 198 -20.37 6.96 8.98
C ASN A 198 -19.55 6.09 8.03
N TRP A 199 -18.86 5.11 8.59
CA TRP A 199 -18.17 4.06 7.84
C TRP A 199 -19.15 2.98 7.38
N LYS A 200 -19.12 2.60 6.11
CA LYS A 200 -19.88 1.48 5.53
C LYS A 200 -18.94 0.36 5.14
N VAL A 201 -19.26 -0.86 5.52
CA VAL A 201 -18.50 -2.05 5.10
C VAL A 201 -18.51 -2.14 3.57
N CYS A 202 -17.36 -2.43 2.97
CA CYS A 202 -17.21 -2.70 1.55
C CYS A 202 -16.22 -3.85 1.30
N GLY A 203 -16.40 -4.57 0.20
CA GLY A 203 -15.49 -5.63 -0.21
C GLY A 203 -14.31 -5.09 -1.03
N TYR A 204 -13.25 -5.90 -1.15
CA TYR A 204 -12.10 -5.56 -1.99
C TYR A 204 -12.51 -5.19 -3.43
N GLY A 205 -13.46 -5.92 -4.02
CA GLY A 205 -13.97 -5.66 -5.38
C GLY A 205 -14.80 -4.38 -5.52
N ASP A 206 -15.29 -3.80 -4.43
CA ASP A 206 -15.96 -2.49 -4.45
C ASP A 206 -14.94 -1.34 -4.48
N ILE A 207 -13.70 -1.62 -4.06
CA ILE A 207 -12.60 -0.65 -4.01
C ILE A 207 -11.80 -0.71 -5.31
N ILE A 208 -11.29 -1.90 -5.65
CA ILE A 208 -10.42 -2.11 -6.81
C ILE A 208 -11.26 -2.56 -8.01
N PRO A 209 -11.38 -1.74 -9.07
CA PRO A 209 -12.12 -2.12 -10.27
C PRO A 209 -11.43 -3.28 -10.99
N GLU A 210 -12.22 -4.21 -11.52
CA GLU A 210 -11.75 -5.34 -12.33
C GLU A 210 -11.08 -4.88 -13.64
#